data_AF-A0A162A550-F1
#
_entry.id   AF-A0A162A550-F1
#
_cell.length_a   1.000
_cell.length_b   1.000
_cell.length_c   1.000
_cell.angle_alpha   90.00
_cell.angle_beta   90.00
_cell.angle_gamma   90.00
#
_symmetry.space_group_name_H-M   'P 1'
#
loop_
_entity.id
_entity.type
_entity.pdbx_description
1 polymer ?
#
loop_
_entity_poly.entity_id
_entity_poly.type
_entity_poly.pdbx_seq_one_letter_code
_entity_poly.pdbx_strand_id
1 'polypeptide(L)'
;MEIRTIFRKQEVPHDGAMCELLWSDPEDTVDGWGLSPRGAGFLFGGSVVNAFNRTNNIDYICRAHQLVMEGYKWMFNNQIVTVWSAPNYCYRERAFNRLVETVVMFKLMDFRIESRGAPARKPPPDYFL
;
A
#
# COMPACT_ATOMS: atom_id res chain seq x y z
N MET A 1 2.07 -21.71 2.82
CA MET A 1 1.52 -20.36 2.59
C MET A 1 0.00 -20.45 2.48
N GLU A 2 -0.70 -20.07 3.56
CA GLU A 2 -2.16 -20.19 3.74
C GLU A 2 -2.99 -19.29 2.82
N ILE A 3 -2.40 -18.23 2.27
CA ILE A 3 -3.07 -17.31 1.34
C ILE A 3 -3.67 -18.04 0.12
N ARG A 4 -3.06 -19.16 -0.31
CA ARG A 4 -3.54 -19.95 -1.46
C ARG A 4 -4.88 -20.63 -1.22
N THR A 5 -5.30 -20.79 0.03
CA THR A 5 -6.55 -21.49 0.39
C THR A 5 -7.71 -20.53 0.62
N ILE A 6 -7.50 -19.21 0.49
CA ILE A 6 -8.56 -18.21 0.68
C ILE A 6 -9.58 -18.30 -0.47
N PHE A 7 -10.86 -18.48 -0.13
CA PHE A 7 -11.96 -18.39 -1.09
C PHE A 7 -12.19 -16.92 -1.47
N ARG A 8 -11.68 -16.51 -2.65
CA ARG A 8 -11.66 -15.10 -3.08
C ARG A 8 -12.81 -14.67 -4.00
N LYS A 9 -13.71 -15.58 -4.37
CA LYS A 9 -14.85 -15.29 -5.26
C LYS A 9 -16.09 -14.91 -4.46
N GLN A 10 -15.93 -13.89 -3.63
CA GLN A 10 -16.96 -13.35 -2.76
C GLN A 10 -16.66 -11.87 -2.50
N GLU A 11 -17.64 -11.15 -1.93
CA GLU A 11 -17.40 -9.83 -1.37
C GLU A 11 -16.32 -9.92 -0.28
N VAL A 12 -15.54 -8.84 -0.14
CA VAL A 12 -14.52 -8.77 0.90
C VAL A 12 -15.23 -8.82 2.26
N PRO A 13 -14.95 -9.83 3.12
CA PRO A 13 -15.55 -9.88 4.45
C PRO A 13 -15.11 -8.68 5.31
N HIS A 14 -15.85 -8.40 6.38
CA HIS A 14 -15.48 -7.33 7.32
C HIS A 14 -14.23 -7.67 8.16
N ASP A 15 -13.91 -8.94 8.31
CA ASP A 15 -12.79 -9.45 9.10
C ASP A 15 -12.10 -10.67 8.46
N GLY A 16 -11.00 -11.11 9.07
CA GLY A 16 -10.22 -12.28 8.64
C GLY A 16 -9.26 -12.01 7.48
N ALA A 17 -8.58 -13.08 7.04
CA ALA A 17 -7.39 -13.00 6.20
C ALA A 17 -7.58 -12.21 4.89
N MET A 18 -8.75 -12.31 4.23
CA MET A 18 -9.01 -11.55 3.00
C MET A 18 -9.14 -10.05 3.26
N CYS A 19 -9.80 -9.66 4.36
CA CYS A 19 -9.88 -8.26 4.79
C CYS A 19 -8.50 -7.73 5.16
N GLU A 20 -7.76 -8.48 5.99
CA GLU A 20 -6.45 -8.09 6.48
C GLU A 20 -5.42 -7.91 5.36
N LEU A 21 -5.45 -8.77 4.33
CA LEU A 21 -4.57 -8.64 3.16
C LEU A 21 -4.82 -7.36 2.35
N LEU A 22 -6.04 -6.84 2.37
CA LEU A 22 -6.46 -5.69 1.57
C LEU A 22 -6.39 -4.37 2.32
N TRP A 23 -6.61 -4.38 3.65
CA TRP A 23 -6.84 -3.17 4.44
C TRP A 23 -5.79 -2.87 5.51
N SER A 24 -4.86 -3.80 5.77
CA SER A 24 -3.83 -3.57 6.80
C SER A 24 -2.71 -2.64 6.33
N ASP A 25 -2.12 -1.87 7.24
CA ASP A 25 -1.11 -0.84 6.95
C ASP A 25 0.16 -0.98 7.80
N PRO A 26 1.38 -0.81 7.23
CA PRO A 26 2.59 -0.66 8.03
C PRO A 26 2.59 0.68 8.77
N GLU A 27 3.04 0.67 10.03
CA GLU A 27 3.11 1.86 10.89
C GLU A 27 4.42 1.90 11.70
N ASP A 28 5.13 3.04 11.66
CA ASP A 28 6.43 3.21 12.35
C ASP A 28 6.27 3.34 13.87
N THR A 29 5.11 3.83 14.32
CA THR A 29 4.80 4.06 15.74
C THR A 29 4.27 2.83 16.49
N VAL A 30 4.04 1.72 15.78
CA VAL A 30 3.55 0.46 16.35
C VAL A 30 4.65 -0.60 16.26
N ASP A 31 4.97 -1.25 17.38
CA ASP A 31 5.75 -2.48 17.38
C ASP A 31 4.81 -3.67 17.64
N GLY A 32 4.68 -4.56 16.65
CA GLY A 32 3.66 -5.63 16.67
C GLY A 32 2.41 -5.26 15.88
N TRP A 33 1.23 -5.49 16.47
CA TRP A 33 -0.08 -5.24 15.87
C TRP A 33 -0.80 -4.09 16.56
N GLY A 34 -1.52 -3.27 15.79
CA GLY A 34 -2.37 -2.18 16.27
C GLY A 34 -3.71 -2.15 15.56
N LEU A 35 -4.69 -1.47 16.15
CA LEU A 35 -6.00 -1.29 15.51
C LEU A 35 -5.89 -0.28 14.36
N SER A 36 -6.46 -0.63 13.22
CA SER A 36 -6.50 0.27 12.06
C SER A 36 -7.49 1.42 12.30
N PRO A 37 -7.06 2.69 12.13
CA PRO A 37 -7.98 3.83 12.19
C PRO A 37 -8.97 3.83 11.01
N ARG A 38 -8.75 3.00 9.97
CA ARG A 38 -9.64 2.87 8.80
C ARG A 38 -10.92 2.09 9.09
N GLY A 39 -11.01 1.45 10.25
CA GLY A 39 -12.15 0.58 10.61
C GLY A 39 -12.13 -0.81 9.97
N ALA A 40 -11.05 -1.18 9.26
CA ALA A 40 -10.83 -2.50 8.70
C ALA A 40 -9.32 -2.83 8.67
N GLY A 41 -8.98 -4.11 8.84
CA GLY A 41 -7.59 -4.58 8.93
C GLY A 41 -6.88 -4.10 10.21
N PHE A 42 -5.54 -4.20 10.20
CA PHE A 42 -4.69 -3.85 11.33
C PHE A 42 -3.52 -2.95 10.91
N LEU A 43 -2.99 -2.20 11.88
CA LEU A 43 -1.64 -1.65 11.77
C LEU A 43 -0.63 -2.74 12.11
N PHE A 44 0.51 -2.77 11.42
CA PHE A 44 1.59 -3.70 11.73
C PHE A 44 2.98 -3.05 11.69
N GLY A 45 3.80 -3.40 12.67
CA GLY A 45 5.15 -2.90 12.85
C GLY A 45 6.23 -3.73 12.15
N GLY A 46 7.48 -3.26 12.27
CA GLY A 46 8.64 -3.91 11.67
C GLY A 46 8.89 -5.34 12.17
N SER A 47 8.57 -5.65 13.43
CA SER A 47 8.69 -7.00 13.98
C SER A 47 7.79 -8.01 13.27
N VAL A 48 6.56 -7.63 12.93
CA VAL A 48 5.60 -8.44 12.16
C VAL A 48 6.12 -8.67 10.74
N VAL A 49 6.59 -7.61 10.07
CA VAL A 49 7.16 -7.71 8.72
C VAL A 49 8.37 -8.65 8.69
N ASN A 50 9.28 -8.49 9.66
CA ASN A 50 10.48 -9.31 9.76
C ASN A 50 10.14 -10.80 9.96
N ALA A 51 9.21 -11.09 10.87
CA ALA A 51 8.76 -12.45 11.13
C ALA A 51 8.08 -13.07 9.90
N PHE A 52 7.22 -12.31 9.22
CA PHE A 52 6.55 -12.76 8.00
C PHE A 52 7.54 -13.09 6.89
N ASN A 53 8.51 -12.20 6.62
CA ASN A 53 9.51 -12.38 5.57
C ASN A 53 10.37 -13.62 5.83
N ARG A 54 10.86 -13.79 7.07
CA ARG A 54 11.64 -14.95 7.48
C ARG A 54 10.86 -16.25 7.36
N THR A 55 9.63 -16.27 7.86
CA THR A 55 8.77 -17.47 7.87
C THR A 55 8.44 -17.93 6.44
N ASN A 56 8.24 -17.00 5.52
CA ASN A 56 7.87 -17.30 4.14
C ASN A 56 9.07 -17.33 3.18
N ASN A 57 10.29 -17.13 3.68
CA ASN A 57 11.52 -17.07 2.89
C ASN A 57 11.42 -16.10 1.70
N ILE A 58 11.02 -14.86 1.98
CA ILE A 58 10.97 -13.75 1.00
C ILE A 58 11.86 -12.60 1.47
N ASP A 59 12.39 -11.82 0.53
CA ASP A 59 13.30 -10.71 0.85
C ASP A 59 12.55 -9.51 1.45
N TYR A 60 11.44 -9.13 0.83
CA TYR A 60 10.61 -8.00 1.26
C TYR A 60 9.16 -8.13 0.77
N ILE A 61 8.27 -7.35 1.38
CA ILE A 61 6.88 -7.18 0.94
C ILE A 61 6.78 -5.99 0.00
N CYS A 62 6.10 -6.15 -1.13
CA CYS A 62 5.71 -5.05 -2.01
C CYS A 62 4.21 -4.83 -1.90
N ARG A 63 3.77 -3.60 -1.62
CA ARG A 63 2.36 -3.26 -1.43
C ARG A 63 1.97 -1.89 -1.99
N ALA A 64 0.69 -1.53 -1.86
CA ALA A 64 0.13 -0.22 -2.20
C ALA A 64 -0.75 0.32 -1.05
N HIS A 65 -1.97 0.79 -1.36
CA HIS A 65 -3.03 1.23 -0.43
C HIS A 65 -2.79 2.57 0.28
N GLN A 66 -1.62 2.81 0.87
CA GLN A 66 -1.29 4.11 1.46
C GLN A 66 -0.77 5.09 0.41
N LEU A 67 -1.26 6.32 0.44
CA LEU A 67 -0.73 7.40 -0.37
C LEU A 67 0.71 7.70 0.03
N VAL A 68 1.60 7.75 -0.97
CA VAL A 68 3.00 8.13 -0.79
C VAL A 68 3.34 9.25 -1.76
N MET A 69 3.81 10.37 -1.21
CA MET A 69 4.05 11.60 -1.98
C MET A 69 5.17 11.43 -3.02
N GLU A 70 6.17 10.61 -2.72
CA GLU A 70 7.31 10.32 -3.59
C GLU A 70 7.01 9.22 -4.63
N GLY A 71 5.80 8.64 -4.60
CA GLY A 71 5.39 7.50 -5.42
C GLY A 71 5.84 6.14 -4.86
N TYR A 72 6.80 6.09 -3.93
CA TYR A 72 7.11 4.89 -3.16
C TYR A 72 7.83 5.22 -1.84
N LYS A 73 7.64 4.38 -0.81
CA LYS A 73 8.28 4.52 0.51
C LYS A 73 8.74 3.15 1.01
N TRP A 74 10.00 3.05 1.37
CA TRP A 74 10.54 1.90 2.11
C TRP A 74 10.36 2.11 3.61
N MET A 75 10.06 1.03 4.33
CA MET A 75 9.96 1.01 5.78
C MET A 75 10.71 -0.20 6.35
N PHE A 76 10.97 -0.15 7.65
CA PHE A 76 11.52 -1.26 8.43
C PHE A 76 12.79 -1.88 7.83
N ASN A 77 13.83 -1.07 7.62
CA ASN A 77 15.12 -1.52 7.05
C ASN A 77 14.98 -2.19 5.67
N ASN A 78 14.18 -1.58 4.79
CA ASN A 78 13.89 -2.06 3.44
C ASN A 78 13.23 -3.45 3.38
N GLN A 79 12.50 -3.83 4.42
CA GLN A 79 11.78 -5.11 4.46
C GLN A 79 10.34 -5.01 3.91
N ILE A 80 9.84 -3.78 3.68
CA ILE A 80 8.58 -3.53 2.98
C ILE A 80 8.65 -2.22 2.18
N VAL A 81 8.05 -2.23 0.99
CA VAL A 81 7.86 -1.05 0.15
C VAL A 81 6.38 -0.82 -0.13
N THR A 82 5.93 0.41 0.09
CA THR A 82 4.65 0.91 -0.40
C THR A 82 4.88 1.64 -1.72
N VAL A 83 4.15 1.28 -2.76
CA VAL A 83 4.19 1.90 -4.09
C VAL A 83 2.84 2.54 -4.40
N TRP A 84 2.88 3.77 -4.91
CA TRP A 84 1.74 4.56 -5.30
C TRP A 84 1.88 5.03 -6.75
N SER A 85 0.93 4.62 -7.59
CA SER A 85 0.99 4.82 -9.05
C SER A 85 0.02 5.89 -9.59
N ALA A 86 -0.75 6.57 -8.73
CA ALA A 86 -1.72 7.58 -9.13
C ALA A 86 -1.23 8.99 -8.78
N PRO A 87 -0.43 9.65 -9.65
CA PRO A 87 0.06 11.00 -9.38
C PRO A 87 -1.09 12.01 -9.32
N ASN A 88 -0.85 13.15 -8.66
CA ASN A 88 -1.86 14.18 -8.43
C ASN A 88 -3.16 13.61 -7.86
N TYR A 89 -3.03 12.77 -6.84
CA TYR A 89 -4.15 12.03 -6.32
C TYR A 89 -5.33 12.96 -5.95
N CYS A 90 -6.50 12.65 -6.51
CA CYS A 90 -7.71 13.45 -6.40
C CYS A 90 -7.57 14.95 -6.75
N TYR A 91 -6.55 15.33 -7.53
CA TYR A 91 -6.19 16.72 -7.83
C TYR A 91 -5.92 17.61 -6.60
N ARG A 92 -5.66 17.00 -5.43
CA ARG A 92 -5.39 17.70 -4.18
C ARG A 92 -3.94 17.56 -3.74
N GLU A 93 -3.34 16.40 -3.98
CA GLU A 93 -2.03 16.06 -3.43
C GLU A 93 -1.03 15.84 -4.56
N ARG A 94 0.07 16.61 -4.56
CA ARG A 94 1.15 16.51 -5.56
C ARG A 94 2.01 15.27 -5.32
N ALA A 95 1.41 14.08 -5.41
CA ALA A 95 2.20 12.85 -5.52
C ALA A 95 3.00 12.91 -6.83
N PHE A 96 4.33 12.78 -6.74
CA PHE A 96 5.24 12.85 -7.87
C PHE A 96 5.04 11.66 -8.83
N ASN A 97 5.25 11.90 -10.12
CA ASN A 97 4.98 10.97 -11.23
C ASN A 97 6.02 9.84 -11.36
N ARG A 98 6.11 8.94 -10.37
CA ARG A 98 7.03 7.80 -10.43
C ARG A 98 6.26 6.49 -10.40
N LEU A 99 6.34 5.74 -11.49
CA LEU A 99 5.82 4.37 -11.60
C LEU A 99 6.97 3.36 -11.44
N VAL A 100 6.70 2.25 -10.76
CA VAL A 100 7.62 1.11 -10.61
C VAL A 100 7.23 0.05 -11.64
N GLU A 101 8.09 -0.21 -12.62
CA GLU A 101 7.72 -1.02 -13.78
C GLU A 101 7.84 -2.54 -13.58
N THR A 102 8.56 -3.05 -12.56
CA THR A 102 8.57 -4.50 -12.25
C THR A 102 9.10 -4.81 -10.85
N VAL A 103 8.43 -5.70 -10.11
CA VAL A 103 8.71 -6.03 -8.69
C VAL A 103 10.04 -6.77 -8.47
N VAL A 104 10.73 -7.20 -9.53
CA VAL A 104 12.00 -7.96 -9.43
C VAL A 104 13.24 -7.09 -9.68
N MET A 105 13.09 -5.92 -10.28
CA MET A 105 14.16 -4.93 -10.51
C MET A 105 13.53 -3.53 -10.56
N PHE A 106 13.85 -2.65 -9.61
CA PHE A 106 13.38 -1.26 -9.63
C PHE A 106 13.91 -0.54 -10.88
N LYS A 107 13.11 -0.50 -11.94
CA LYS A 107 13.28 0.48 -13.01
C LYS A 107 12.36 1.66 -12.72
N LEU A 108 12.94 2.73 -12.21
CA LEU A 108 12.25 4.00 -12.02
C LEU A 108 11.99 4.61 -13.40
N MET A 109 10.72 4.84 -13.73
CA MET A 109 10.34 5.63 -14.90
C MET A 109 9.72 6.95 -14.45
N ASP A 110 10.35 8.06 -14.84
CA ASP A 110 9.81 9.40 -14.68
C ASP A 110 8.86 9.71 -15.84
N PHE A 111 7.57 9.91 -15.57
CA PHE A 111 6.59 10.33 -16.57
C PHE A 111 6.35 11.85 -16.52
N ARG A 112 6.44 12.53 -17.67
CA ARG A 112 5.94 13.91 -17.83
C ARG A 112 4.44 13.85 -18.11
N ILE A 113 3.62 14.43 -17.22
CA ILE A 113 2.20 14.64 -17.52
C ILE A 113 2.09 15.85 -18.45
N GLU A 114 1.72 15.61 -19.71
CA GLU A 114 1.21 16.68 -20.57
C GLU A 114 -0.15 17.14 -20.03
N SER A 115 -0.26 18.41 -19.66
CA SER A 115 -1.48 19.00 -19.10
C SER A 115 -2.57 19.11 -20.18
N ARG A 116 -3.33 18.04 -20.38
CA ARG A 116 -4.66 18.14 -21.02
C ARG A 116 -5.62 18.62 -19.93
N GLY A 117 -6.29 19.75 -20.17
CA GLY A 117 -6.99 20.57 -19.18
C GLY A 117 -7.74 19.79 -18.10
N ALA A 118 -7.59 20.24 -16.85
CA ALA A 118 -8.12 19.55 -15.68
C ALA A 118 -9.66 19.45 -15.72
N PRO A 119 -10.25 18.25 -15.62
CA PRO A 119 -11.69 18.12 -15.45
C PRO A 119 -12.14 18.65 -14.08
N ALA A 120 -13.41 19.08 -13.99
CA ALA A 120 -13.98 19.72 -12.81
C ALA A 120 -13.80 18.89 -11.52
N ARG A 121 -13.37 19.57 -10.44
CA ARG A 121 -13.13 18.99 -9.11
C ARG A 121 -14.41 18.39 -8.55
N LYS A 122 -14.46 17.06 -8.39
CA LYS A 122 -15.41 16.41 -7.48
C LYS A 122 -14.71 16.12 -6.14
N PRO A 123 -15.37 16.33 -4.99
CA PRO A 123 -14.80 15.95 -3.71
C PRO A 123 -14.54 14.44 -3.70
N PRO A 124 -13.38 14.00 -3.19
CA PRO A 124 -13.10 12.58 -3.02
C PRO A 124 -14.08 11.99 -2.00
N PRO A 125 -14.49 10.75 -2.20
CA PRO A 125 -15.28 10.03 -1.21
C PRO A 125 -14.49 9.79 0.09
N ASP A 126 -15.21 9.72 1.21
CA ASP A 126 -14.65 9.80 2.57
C ASP A 126 -13.77 8.62 3.01
N TYR A 127 -13.71 7.54 2.23
CA TYR A 127 -12.87 6.38 2.57
C TYR A 127 -11.36 6.61 2.36
N PHE A 128 -10.97 7.82 1.96
CA PHE A 128 -9.58 8.24 1.75
C PHE A 128 -9.03 9.17 2.84
N LEU A 129 -9.79 9.43 3.90
CA LEU A 129 -9.34 10.15 5.10
C LEU A 129 -8.86 9.18 6.18
#